data_AF-A0A7Y3GE41-F1
#
_entry.id   AF-A0A7Y3GE41-F1
#
_cell.length_a   1.000
_cell.length_b   1.000
_cell.length_c   1.000
_cell.angle_alpha   90.00
_cell.angle_beta   90.00
_cell.angle_gamma   90.00
#
_symmetry.space_group_name_H-M   'P 1'
#
loop_
_entity.id
_entity.type
_entity.pdbx_description
1 polymer ?
#
loop_
_entity_poly.entity_id
_entity_poly.type
_entity_poly.pdbx_seq_one_letter_code
_entity_poly.pdbx_strand_id
1 'polypeptide(L)'
;MTAQAETPETHEEEHSDHLSPKDYWMIALFLAVVTAVEVIITYIPGFDGALLVTSLLVLGVVKFLTVVAFFMHLKYEPFTMNFMFYFGLLGALALFIAVLLAFRALFDTF
;
A
#
# COMPACT_ATOMS: atom_id res chain seq x y z
N MET A 1 -15.49 -14.47 60.85
CA MET A 1 -16.07 -13.45 59.94
C MET A 1 -15.05 -12.32 59.84
N THR A 2 -14.13 -12.39 58.90
CA THR A 2 -13.18 -11.31 58.60
C THR A 2 -13.51 -10.81 57.20
N ALA A 3 -14.17 -9.66 57.15
CA ALA A 3 -14.49 -8.94 55.92
C ALA A 3 -13.19 -8.38 55.34
N GLN A 4 -12.77 -8.93 54.21
CA GLN A 4 -11.72 -8.36 53.39
C GLN A 4 -12.37 -7.27 52.54
N ALA A 5 -11.93 -6.03 52.73
CA ALA A 5 -12.33 -4.91 51.90
C ALA A 5 -11.74 -5.11 50.49
N GLU A 6 -12.60 -5.33 49.50
CA GLU A 6 -12.23 -5.20 48.08
C GLU A 6 -11.92 -3.73 47.81
N THR A 7 -10.64 -3.44 47.61
CA THR A 7 -10.16 -2.26 46.89
C THR A 7 -10.78 -2.25 45.49
N PRO A 8 -11.24 -1.11 44.97
CA PRO A 8 -11.68 -1.05 43.59
C PRO A 8 -10.42 -1.22 42.74
N GLU A 9 -10.28 -2.39 42.14
CA GLU A 9 -9.34 -2.66 41.06
C GLU A 9 -9.63 -1.62 39.97
N THR A 10 -8.83 -0.57 39.95
CA THR A 10 -8.77 0.37 38.83
C THR A 10 -8.24 -0.42 37.66
N HIS A 11 -9.16 -0.96 36.85
CA HIS A 11 -8.87 -1.33 35.48
C HIS A 11 -8.48 -0.03 34.75
N GLU A 12 -7.20 0.32 34.86
CA GLU A 12 -6.55 1.23 33.93
C GLU A 12 -6.65 0.55 32.56
N GLU A 13 -7.63 0.99 31.77
CA GLU A 13 -7.77 0.58 30.40
C GLU A 13 -6.51 0.97 29.64
N GLU A 14 -5.75 -0.08 29.31
CA GLU A 14 -4.63 -0.13 28.40
C GLU A 14 -4.93 0.71 27.14
N HIS A 15 -4.36 1.91 27.07
CA HIS A 15 -4.55 2.85 25.96
C HIS A 15 -3.87 2.32 24.69
N SER A 16 -4.60 1.50 23.95
CA SER A 16 -4.65 1.34 22.49
C SER A 16 -3.44 1.88 21.70
N ASP A 17 -2.44 1.03 21.50
CA ASP A 17 -1.31 1.21 20.58
C ASP A 17 -1.74 0.98 19.11
N HIS A 18 -2.96 1.40 18.77
CA HIS A 18 -3.60 1.14 17.48
C HIS A 18 -3.99 2.47 16.89
N LEU A 19 -3.48 2.76 15.68
CA LEU A 19 -3.92 3.90 14.86
C LEU A 19 -5.43 4.11 15.01
N SER A 20 -5.83 5.35 15.29
CA SER A 20 -7.25 5.67 15.41
C SER A 20 -7.93 5.35 14.07
N PRO A 21 -9.15 4.77 14.06
CA PRO A 21 -9.90 4.51 12.82
C PRO A 21 -10.03 5.73 11.89
N LYS A 22 -9.88 6.93 12.44
CA LYS A 22 -9.86 8.21 11.72
C LYS A 22 -8.69 8.35 10.75
N ASP A 23 -7.51 7.84 11.09
CA ASP A 23 -6.31 7.98 10.26
C ASP A 23 -6.40 7.13 9.00
N TYR A 24 -6.91 5.89 9.13
CA TYR A 24 -7.19 5.02 7.98
C TYR A 24 -8.19 5.63 7.01
N TRP A 25 -9.24 6.26 7.53
CA TRP A 25 -10.23 6.97 6.71
C TRP A 25 -9.62 8.16 5.94
N MET A 26 -8.70 8.90 6.56
CA MET A 26 -7.99 9.99 5.90
C MET A 26 -7.13 9.49 4.73
N ILE A 27 -6.41 8.39 4.92
CA ILE A 27 -5.56 7.78 3.90
C ILE A 27 -6.42 7.20 2.76
N ALA A 28 -7.54 6.55 3.08
CA ALA A 28 -8.50 6.07 2.10
C ALA A 28 -9.06 7.21 1.23
N LEU A 29 -9.42 8.34 1.85
CA LEU A 29 -9.89 9.52 1.15
C LEU A 29 -8.82 10.11 0.22
N PHE A 30 -7.57 10.20 0.69
CA PHE A 30 -6.45 10.60 -0.15
C PHE A 30 -6.31 9.70 -1.38
N LEU A 31 -6.30 8.38 -1.20
CA LEU A 31 -6.24 7.40 -2.29
C LEU A 31 -7.40 7.56 -3.29
N ALA A 32 -8.60 7.82 -2.79
CA ALA A 32 -9.78 8.06 -3.62
C ALA A 32 -9.62 9.34 -4.47
N VAL A 33 -9.13 10.44 -3.88
CA VAL A 33 -8.86 11.70 -4.59
C VAL A 33 -7.79 11.50 -5.66
N VAL A 34 -6.66 10.87 -5.32
CA VAL A 34 -5.59 10.57 -6.30
C VAL A 34 -6.14 9.71 -7.44
N THR A 35 -7.07 8.80 -7.17
CA THR A 35 -7.72 7.97 -8.20
C THR A 35 -8.70 8.72 -9.07
N ALA A 36 -9.51 9.61 -8.49
CA ALA A 36 -10.37 10.49 -9.27
C ALA A 36 -9.55 11.38 -10.22
N VAL A 37 -8.44 11.96 -9.73
CA VAL A 37 -7.52 12.77 -10.54
C VAL A 37 -6.94 11.97 -11.70
N GLU A 38 -6.49 10.73 -11.46
CA GLU A 38 -5.92 9.87 -12.51
C GLU A 38 -6.94 9.55 -13.61
N VAL A 39 -8.18 9.23 -13.24
CA VAL A 39 -9.26 8.98 -14.20
C VAL A 39 -9.57 10.25 -15.02
N ILE A 40 -9.66 11.40 -14.36
CA ILE A 40 -9.96 12.67 -15.05
C ILE A 40 -8.86 13.00 -16.07
N ILE A 41 -7.58 12.92 -15.69
CA ILE A 41 -6.45 13.21 -16.59
C ILE A 41 -6.45 12.26 -17.79
N THR A 42 -6.79 10.99 -17.57
CA THR A 42 -6.85 9.99 -18.66
C THR A 42 -7.98 10.26 -19.66
N TYR A 43 -9.06 10.92 -19.24
CA TYR A 43 -10.21 11.23 -20.09
C TYR A 43 -10.12 12.57 -20.83
N ILE A 44 -9.18 13.46 -20.48
CA ILE A 44 -9.04 14.76 -21.15
C ILE A 44 -8.20 14.61 -22.42
N PRO A 45 -8.76 14.81 -23.63
CA PRO A 45 -7.99 14.82 -24.86
C PRO A 45 -7.12 16.08 -24.94
N GLY A 46 -5.83 15.92 -25.24
CA GLY A 46 -4.88 17.04 -25.43
C GLY A 46 -3.60 16.96 -24.60
N PHE A 47 -3.46 15.96 -23.73
CA PHE A 47 -2.20 15.69 -23.04
C PHE A 47 -1.19 14.96 -23.93
N ASP A 48 0.09 15.31 -23.79
CA ASP A 48 1.19 14.56 -24.41
C ASP A 48 1.18 13.11 -23.88
N GLY A 49 1.16 12.14 -24.80
CA GLY A 49 1.03 10.72 -24.48
C GLY A 49 2.16 10.21 -23.58
N ALA A 50 3.39 10.71 -23.78
CA ALA A 50 4.54 10.32 -22.95
C ALA A 50 4.43 10.82 -21.51
N LEU A 51 3.97 12.07 -21.33
CA LEU A 51 3.73 12.66 -20.02
C LEU A 51 2.56 12.00 -19.31
N LEU A 52 1.48 11.66 -20.03
CA LEU A 52 0.34 10.94 -19.48
C LEU A 52 0.77 9.58 -18.95
N VAL A 53 1.44 8.76 -19.76
CA VAL A 53 1.90 7.43 -19.34
C VAL A 53 2.81 7.52 -18.12
N THR A 54 3.77 8.46 -18.13
CA THR A 54 4.69 8.66 -17.00
C THR A 54 3.96 9.08 -15.74
N SER A 55 3.01 10.02 -15.85
CA SER A 55 2.20 10.50 -14.73
C SER A 55 1.37 9.38 -14.12
N LEU A 56 0.68 8.57 -14.95
CA LEU A 56 -0.11 7.43 -14.51
C LEU A 56 0.75 6.39 -13.79
N LEU A 57 1.96 6.12 -14.31
CA LEU A 57 2.88 5.18 -13.70
C LEU A 57 3.34 5.67 -12.31
N VAL A 58 3.69 6.95 -12.20
CA VAL A 58 4.06 7.56 -10.91
C VAL A 58 2.89 7.55 -9.92
N LEU A 59 1.70 7.96 -10.35
CA LEU A 59 0.48 7.94 -9.53
C LEU A 59 0.15 6.50 -9.06
N GLY A 60 0.26 5.51 -9.95
CA GLY A 60 0.06 4.11 -9.63
C GLY A 60 1.05 3.59 -8.59
N VAL A 61 2.35 3.92 -8.73
CA VAL A 61 3.38 3.55 -7.75
C VAL A 61 3.10 4.19 -6.38
N VAL A 62 2.76 5.49 -6.35
CA VAL A 62 2.44 6.19 -5.09
C VAL A 62 1.26 5.54 -4.38
N LYS A 63 0.21 5.18 -5.11
CA LYS A 63 -0.95 4.48 -4.53
C LYS A 63 -0.55 3.12 -4.00
N PHE A 64 0.19 2.34 -4.79
CA PHE A 64 0.66 1.02 -4.38
C PHE A 64 1.46 1.12 -3.08
N LEU A 65 2.44 2.02 -2.99
CA LEU A 65 3.25 2.21 -1.78
C LEU A 65 2.41 2.67 -0.58
N THR A 66 1.43 3.54 -0.79
CA THR A 66 0.54 4.01 0.28
C THR A 66 -0.33 2.86 0.80
N VAL A 67 -0.89 2.04 -0.10
CA VAL A 67 -1.69 0.85 0.28
C VAL A 67 -0.83 -0.17 1.02
N VAL A 68 0.36 -0.44 0.51
CA VAL A 68 1.31 -1.39 1.07
C VAL A 68 1.82 -0.94 2.45
N ALA A 69 2.14 0.35 2.62
CA ALA A 69 2.60 0.87 3.89
C ALA A 69 1.50 0.90 4.97
N PHE A 70 0.28 1.33 4.62
CA PHE A 70 -0.77 1.60 5.62
C PHE A 70 -1.86 0.52 5.68
N PHE A 71 -2.37 0.03 4.54
CA PHE A 71 -3.48 -0.94 4.52
C PHE A 71 -3.04 -2.40 4.59
N MET A 72 -1.83 -2.72 4.12
CA MET A 72 -1.23 -4.06 4.28
C MET A 72 -0.51 -4.23 5.63
N HIS A 73 -0.66 -3.27 6.55
CA HIS A 73 -0.12 -3.31 7.93
C HIS A 73 1.40 -3.31 8.06
N LEU A 74 2.17 -3.26 6.96
CA LEU A 74 3.63 -3.32 6.98
C LEU A 74 4.29 -2.24 7.86
N LYS A 75 3.67 -1.06 8.00
CA LYS A 75 4.20 -0.01 8.86
C LYS A 75 4.11 -0.34 10.37
N TYR A 76 3.23 -1.26 10.75
CA TYR A 76 2.92 -1.60 12.15
C TYR A 76 3.27 -3.04 12.52
N GLU A 77 3.72 -3.84 11.56
CA GLU A 77 4.05 -5.26 11.74
C GLU A 77 5.56 -5.52 11.91
N PRO A 78 5.94 -6.67 12.52
CA PRO A 78 7.33 -7.06 12.65
C PRO A 78 8.01 -7.27 11.29
N PHE A 79 9.31 -6.95 11.24
CA PHE A 79 10.14 -7.00 10.03
C PHE A 79 10.05 -8.31 9.22
N THR A 80 9.78 -9.44 9.88
CA THR A 80 9.61 -10.76 9.24
C THR A 80 8.42 -10.82 8.28
N MET A 81 7.26 -10.24 8.62
CA MET A 81 6.10 -10.22 7.73
C MET A 81 6.34 -9.29 6.53
N ASN A 82 7.04 -8.18 6.77
CA ASN A 82 7.43 -7.26 5.71
C ASN A 82 8.39 -7.89 4.71
N PHE A 83 9.35 -8.66 5.18
CA PHE A 83 10.33 -9.33 4.33
C PHE A 83 9.68 -10.29 3.33
N MET A 84 8.68 -11.06 3.76
CA MET A 84 7.96 -12.00 2.88
C MET A 84 7.27 -11.26 1.73
N PHE A 85 6.65 -10.11 2.02
CA PHE A 85 6.01 -9.29 0.99
C PHE A 85 7.02 -8.73 -0.01
N TYR A 86 8.13 -8.16 0.46
CA TYR A 86 9.17 -7.62 -0.43
C TYR A 86 9.86 -8.71 -1.26
N PHE A 87 10.03 -9.91 -0.70
CA PHE A 87 10.55 -11.05 -1.45
C PHE A 87 9.60 -11.46 -2.59
N GLY A 88 8.29 -11.52 -2.30
CA GLY A 88 7.26 -11.74 -3.32
C GLY A 88 7.23 -10.64 -4.39
N LEU A 89 7.32 -9.37 -3.99
CA LEU A 89 7.39 -8.22 -4.90
C LEU A 89 8.61 -8.31 -5.82
N LEU A 90 9.79 -8.61 -5.25
CA LEU A 90 11.03 -8.76 -6.00
C LEU A 90 10.95 -9.95 -6.95
N GLY A 91 10.39 -11.08 -6.51
CA GLY A 91 10.16 -12.26 -7.34
C GLY A 91 9.21 -11.96 -8.51
N ALA A 92 8.11 -11.26 -8.26
CA ALA A 92 7.16 -10.85 -9.30
C ALA A 92 7.83 -9.93 -10.34
N LEU A 93 8.62 -8.95 -9.89
CA LEU A 93 9.34 -8.05 -10.78
C LEU A 93 10.42 -8.80 -11.60
N ALA A 94 11.15 -9.71 -10.96
CA ALA A 94 12.16 -10.54 -11.62
C ALA A 94 11.52 -11.43 -12.69
N LEU A 95 10.40 -12.10 -12.39
CA LEU A 95 9.66 -12.91 -13.35
C LEU A 95 9.11 -12.07 -14.49
N PHE A 96 8.54 -10.90 -14.19
CA PHE A 96 8.03 -9.99 -15.22
C PHE A 96 9.14 -9.57 -16.19
N ILE A 97 10.31 -9.16 -15.68
CA ILE A 97 11.47 -8.81 -16.50
C ILE A 97 11.96 -10.02 -17.30
N ALA A 98 12.07 -11.19 -16.67
CA ALA A 98 12.52 -12.41 -17.34
C ALA A 98 11.61 -12.78 -18.53
N VAL A 99 10.28 -12.67 -18.34
CA VAL A 99 9.31 -12.89 -19.42
C VAL A 99 9.47 -11.86 -20.52
N LEU A 100 9.61 -10.56 -20.20
CA LEU A 100 9.85 -9.52 -21.22
C LEU A 100 11.12 -9.77 -22.04
N LEU A 101 12.22 -10.17 -21.38
CA LEU A 101 13.47 -10.53 -22.05
C LEU A 101 13.31 -11.78 -22.92
N ALA A 102 12.58 -12.79 -22.44
CA ALA A 102 12.31 -14.00 -23.20
C ALA A 102 11.49 -13.71 -24.46
N PHE A 103 10.44 -12.89 -24.35
CA PHE A 103 9.65 -12.44 -25.51
C PHE A 103 10.51 -11.63 -26.47
N ARG A 104 11.33 -10.69 -25.99
CA ARG A 104 12.26 -9.94 -26.83
C ARG A 104 13.21 -10.87 -27.59
N ALA A 105 13.84 -11.82 -26.92
CA ALA A 105 14.74 -12.79 -27.55
C ALA A 105 14.02 -13.69 -28.57
N LEU A 106 12.79 -14.10 -28.25
CA LEU A 106 11.95 -14.88 -29.15
C LEU A 106 11.62 -14.11 -30.42
N PHE A 107 11.12 -12.87 -30.30
CA PHE A 107 10.78 -12.02 -31.45
C PHE A 107 12.02 -11.61 -32.26
N ASP A 108 13.18 -11.49 -31.65
CA ASP A 108 14.44 -11.19 -32.37
C ASP A 108 14.92 -12.35 -33.24
N THR A 109 14.41 -13.55 -32.98
CA THR A 109 14.75 -14.76 -33.72
C THR A 109 13.84 -14.98 -34.93
N PHE A 110 12.69 -14.28 -35.03
CA PHE A 110 11.72 -14.38 -36.13
C PHE A 110 11.77 -13.15 -37.05
#